data_AF-A0A4R2QW17-F1
#
_entry.id   AF-A0A4R2QW17-F1
#
_cell.length_a   1.000
_cell.length_b   1.000
_cell.length_c   1.000
_cell.angle_alpha   90.00
_cell.angle_beta   90.00
_cell.angle_gamma   90.00
#
_symmetry.space_group_name_H-M   'P 1'
#
loop_
_entity.id
_entity.type
_entity.pdbx_description
1 polymer ?
#
loop_
_entity_poly.entity_id
_entity_poly.type
_entity_poly.pdbx_seq_one_letter_code
_entity_poly.pdbx_strand_id
1 'polypeptide(L)'
;MTLRTLGAGTARTAGTVLASCLAVLLVVAALPWLSGTDPARTVLRMRFAEREPDQQALEAIRAELDIPANPLLGVLHWLAGLPRGDLGISWVSRQPVGPEVASALGVSATLAGTAATVAVLLAAAVLLPGLWRATRTGKPLGRTSGAVAGLLGSLPEFVLAALLLAVVAVHWGWLPTFGWSGVESLPLPALALGVPAGGLLARALSGGLDATIAEPWVRTWRANGFSRPQVLLALLRRGIAVAIPQLVLLFVGLLGSAVTVEAAFAIPGLGQTALDGLLSQDLPLVQGCVLVLILLGLGLGGAGMLAHRALLGSVLHTAEVPAAIPVSQPNSKLPAVLAVLLGLIVLAGLPRDGSSVLLTERLAAPSAAHPLGTDAVGRDILARFSSGALLSIGTAVLVSAVCLLIGLLVGLASRRGRAGAPDVLNALPPVLVGIVIAAAFGSGLFGAAIAVVLVGWIPLAVHARTLAVQARGSGYVRAATLGGARRGWILRRHLLPSVFPQVLRHAVVRVPHNALGIAALSFLGLGAPHDSAEWGAMLAQSLGYLERAPWTIAGPTIGLALLGMLAGSIRGTRN
;
A
#
# COMPACT_ATOMS: atom_id res chain seq x y z
N MET A 1 -6.15 38.73 -8.31
CA MET A 1 -6.94 37.51 -8.63
C MET A 1 -7.98 37.34 -7.53
N THR A 2 -9.24 37.66 -7.81
CA THR A 2 -10.27 38.01 -6.81
C THR A 2 -10.83 36.81 -6.03
N LEU A 3 -11.15 37.03 -4.75
CA LEU A 3 -11.68 36.08 -3.75
C LEU A 3 -12.84 35.18 -4.22
N ARG A 4 -13.64 35.62 -5.21
CA ARG A 4 -14.70 34.80 -5.84
C ARG A 4 -14.18 33.56 -6.59
N THR A 5 -12.94 33.59 -7.09
CA THR A 5 -12.32 32.44 -7.80
C THR A 5 -11.77 31.37 -6.86
N LEU A 6 -11.62 31.67 -5.56
CA LEU A 6 -11.17 30.73 -4.54
C LEU A 6 -12.33 29.89 -3.99
N GLY A 7 -13.49 30.50 -3.70
CA GLY A 7 -14.69 29.79 -3.23
C GLY A 7 -15.31 28.84 -4.26
N ALA A 8 -15.31 29.21 -5.54
CA ALA A 8 -15.75 28.32 -6.62
C ALA A 8 -14.79 27.13 -6.85
N GLY A 9 -13.51 27.28 -6.45
CA GLY A 9 -12.49 26.25 -6.55
C GLY A 9 -12.62 25.18 -5.46
N THR A 10 -12.89 25.59 -4.21
CA THR A 10 -13.05 24.66 -3.08
C THR A 10 -14.33 23.84 -3.17
N ALA A 11 -15.45 24.46 -3.58
CA ALA A 11 -16.72 23.75 -3.77
C ALA A 11 -16.65 22.66 -4.86
N ARG A 12 -15.95 22.93 -5.97
CA ARG A 12 -15.75 21.93 -7.04
C ARG A 12 -14.82 20.79 -6.62
N THR A 13 -13.76 21.07 -5.87
CA THR A 13 -12.89 20.01 -5.33
C THR A 13 -13.66 19.12 -4.36
N ALA A 14 -14.43 19.70 -3.44
CA ALA A 14 -15.30 18.95 -2.55
C ALA A 14 -16.30 18.07 -3.33
N GLY A 15 -16.91 18.62 -4.40
CA GLY A 15 -17.77 17.86 -5.30
C GLY A 15 -17.07 16.66 -5.96
N THR A 16 -15.82 16.81 -6.42
CA THR A 16 -15.07 15.68 -7.00
C THR A 16 -14.70 14.61 -5.99
N VAL A 17 -14.40 14.99 -4.75
CA VAL A 17 -14.11 14.05 -3.66
C VAL A 17 -15.38 13.26 -3.34
N LEU A 18 -16.50 13.95 -3.13
CA LEU A 18 -17.80 13.32 -2.85
C LEU A 18 -18.22 12.37 -3.97
N ALA A 19 -18.07 12.78 -5.23
CA ALA A 19 -18.38 11.93 -6.38
C ALA A 19 -17.49 10.68 -6.43
N SER A 20 -16.21 10.79 -6.06
CA SER A 20 -15.28 9.65 -6.02
C SER A 20 -15.64 8.68 -4.89
N CYS A 21 -15.94 9.19 -3.70
CA CYS A 21 -16.40 8.37 -2.59
C CYS A 21 -17.73 7.67 -2.90
N LEU A 22 -18.67 8.38 -3.54
CA LEU A 22 -19.93 7.81 -3.99
C LEU A 22 -19.72 6.71 -5.04
N ALA A 23 -18.82 6.92 -6.01
CA ALA A 23 -18.50 5.90 -7.01
C ALA A 23 -17.94 4.63 -6.36
N VAL A 24 -17.02 4.77 -5.41
CA VAL A 24 -16.47 3.62 -4.66
C VAL A 24 -17.56 2.92 -3.86
N LEU A 25 -18.42 3.67 -3.17
CA LEU A 25 -19.54 3.12 -2.41
C LEU A 25 -20.51 2.35 -3.30
N LEU A 26 -20.82 2.86 -4.50
CA LEU A 26 -21.66 2.18 -5.48
C LEU A 26 -21.04 0.88 -5.99
N VAL A 27 -19.71 0.85 -6.20
CA VAL A 27 -19.00 -0.38 -6.57
C VAL A 27 -19.09 -1.42 -5.46
N VAL A 28 -18.87 -1.02 -4.20
CA VAL A 28 -19.02 -1.92 -3.05
C VAL A 28 -20.45 -2.42 -2.92
N ALA A 29 -21.45 -1.55 -3.04
CA ALA A 29 -22.87 -1.94 -2.98
C ALA A 29 -23.26 -2.92 -4.11
N ALA A 30 -22.64 -2.79 -5.28
CA ALA A 30 -22.91 -3.64 -6.44
C ALA A 30 -22.15 -4.99 -6.41
N LEU A 31 -21.24 -5.20 -5.46
CA LEU A 31 -20.33 -6.37 -5.42
C LEU A 31 -21.04 -7.72 -5.68
N PRO A 32 -22.20 -8.05 -5.07
CA PRO A 32 -22.89 -9.32 -5.29
C PRO A 32 -23.30 -9.59 -6.73
N TRP A 33 -23.39 -8.54 -7.53
CA TRP A 33 -23.91 -8.57 -8.89
C TRP A 33 -22.81 -8.39 -9.94
N LEU A 34 -21.58 -8.03 -9.54
CA LEU A 34 -20.48 -7.75 -10.47
C LEU A 34 -19.96 -8.99 -11.20
N SER A 35 -20.12 -10.18 -10.60
CA SER A 35 -19.73 -11.46 -11.22
C SER A 35 -20.63 -11.85 -12.40
N GLY A 36 -21.77 -11.19 -12.59
CA GLY A 36 -22.78 -11.57 -13.57
C GLY A 36 -23.59 -12.82 -13.20
N THR A 37 -23.34 -13.40 -12.03
CA THR A 37 -24.12 -14.52 -11.48
C THR A 37 -25.16 -14.01 -10.49
N ASP A 38 -26.35 -14.58 -10.51
CA ASP A 38 -27.39 -14.28 -9.51
C ASP A 38 -26.91 -14.70 -8.10
N PRO A 39 -26.88 -13.79 -7.12
CA PRO A 39 -26.49 -14.09 -5.73
C PRO A 39 -27.20 -15.31 -5.15
N ALA A 40 -28.49 -15.48 -5.42
CA ALA A 40 -29.26 -16.62 -4.91
C ALA A 40 -28.76 -17.96 -5.48
N ARG A 41 -28.27 -17.95 -6.73
CA ARG A 41 -27.64 -19.14 -7.35
C ARG A 41 -26.29 -19.44 -6.74
N THR A 42 -25.50 -18.42 -6.40
CA THR A 42 -24.23 -18.58 -5.69
C THR A 42 -24.47 -19.28 -4.35
N VAL A 43 -25.42 -18.78 -3.56
CA VAL A 43 -25.79 -19.39 -2.27
C VAL A 43 -26.32 -20.82 -2.43
N LEU A 44 -27.16 -21.07 -3.44
CA LEU A 44 -27.68 -22.41 -3.69
C LEU A 44 -26.55 -23.41 -3.99
N ARG A 45 -25.61 -23.05 -4.87
CA ARG A 45 -24.47 -23.91 -5.23
C ARG A 45 -23.53 -24.16 -4.05
N MET A 46 -23.34 -23.16 -3.19
CA MET A 46 -22.56 -23.33 -1.95
C MET A 46 -23.22 -24.31 -0.99
N ARG A 47 -24.55 -24.22 -0.81
CA ARG A 47 -25.29 -25.09 0.11
C ARG A 47 -25.50 -26.49 -0.46
N PHE A 48 -25.68 -26.60 -1.77
CA PHE A 48 -26.02 -27.84 -2.48
C PHE A 48 -25.26 -27.91 -3.80
N ALA A 49 -24.06 -28.47 -3.78
CA ALA A 49 -23.15 -28.51 -4.94
C ALA A 49 -23.77 -29.17 -6.20
N GLU A 50 -24.60 -30.20 -6.01
CA GLU A 50 -25.19 -30.99 -7.11
C GLU A 50 -26.64 -30.64 -7.45
N ARG A 51 -27.27 -29.71 -6.70
CA ARG A 51 -28.70 -29.40 -6.92
C ARG A 51 -28.84 -28.40 -8.07
N GLU A 52 -29.62 -28.78 -9.08
CA GLU A 52 -29.96 -27.86 -10.17
C GLU A 52 -30.77 -26.65 -9.65
N PRO A 53 -30.54 -25.45 -10.21
CA PRO A 53 -31.20 -24.22 -9.77
C PRO A 53 -32.67 -24.18 -10.20
N ASP A 54 -33.54 -24.80 -9.41
CA ASP A 54 -34.99 -24.64 -9.50
C ASP A 54 -35.41 -23.24 -9.01
N GLN A 55 -36.38 -22.63 -9.69
CA GLN A 55 -36.84 -21.28 -9.42
C GLN A 55 -37.44 -21.15 -8.00
N GLN A 56 -38.14 -22.18 -7.51
CA GLN A 56 -38.70 -22.19 -6.15
C GLN A 56 -37.60 -22.17 -5.09
N ALA A 57 -36.50 -22.90 -5.31
CA ALA A 57 -35.37 -22.93 -4.38
C ALA A 57 -34.64 -21.58 -4.33
N LEU A 58 -34.51 -20.90 -5.47
CA LEU A 58 -33.91 -19.57 -5.54
C LEU A 58 -34.77 -18.51 -4.85
N GLU A 59 -36.10 -18.56 -5.03
CA GLU A 59 -37.03 -17.64 -4.35
C GLU A 59 -37.04 -17.86 -2.84
N ALA A 60 -36.97 -19.11 -2.37
CA ALA A 60 -36.85 -19.42 -0.94
C ALA A 60 -35.57 -18.83 -0.33
N ILE A 61 -34.42 -18.97 -1.01
CA ILE A 61 -33.14 -18.38 -0.57
C ILE A 61 -33.22 -16.85 -0.55
N ARG A 62 -33.85 -16.24 -1.55
CA ARG A 62 -34.03 -14.78 -1.59
C ARG A 62 -34.87 -14.28 -0.43
N ALA A 63 -35.94 -14.98 -0.09
CA ALA A 63 -36.78 -14.63 1.06
C ALA A 63 -36.05 -14.86 2.40
N GLU A 64 -35.24 -15.90 2.51
CA GLU A 64 -34.47 -16.22 3.73
C GLU A 64 -33.37 -15.19 4.02
N LEU A 65 -32.64 -14.77 2.99
CA LEU A 65 -31.45 -13.90 3.11
C LEU A 65 -31.70 -12.44 2.71
N ASP A 66 -32.96 -12.07 2.48
CA ASP A 66 -33.40 -10.76 1.97
C ASP A 66 -32.64 -10.29 0.72
N ILE A 67 -32.41 -11.21 -0.23
CA ILE A 67 -31.69 -10.92 -1.47
C ILE A 67 -32.68 -10.35 -2.51
N PRO A 68 -32.53 -9.10 -2.96
CA PRO A 68 -33.46 -8.51 -3.92
C PRO A 68 -33.34 -9.15 -5.31
N ALA A 69 -34.44 -9.21 -6.06
CA ALA A 69 -34.47 -9.86 -7.37
C ALA A 69 -33.73 -9.11 -8.49
N ASN A 70 -33.47 -7.81 -8.34
CA ASN A 70 -32.84 -6.96 -9.34
C ASN A 70 -31.56 -6.31 -8.76
N PRO A 71 -30.45 -6.27 -9.50
CA PRO A 71 -29.22 -5.58 -9.10
C PRO A 71 -29.42 -4.15 -8.57
N LEU A 72 -30.25 -3.34 -9.25
CA LEU A 72 -30.49 -1.95 -8.85
C LEU A 72 -31.22 -1.87 -7.51
N LEU A 73 -32.22 -2.73 -7.30
CA LEU A 73 -32.93 -2.83 -6.03
C LEU A 73 -31.99 -3.37 -4.93
N GLY A 74 -31.10 -4.32 -5.26
CA GLY A 74 -30.04 -4.79 -4.38
C GLY A 74 -29.15 -3.67 -3.86
N VAL A 75 -28.63 -2.86 -4.77
CA VAL A 75 -27.80 -1.69 -4.43
C VAL A 75 -28.57 -0.69 -3.58
N LEU A 76 -29.78 -0.32 -3.99
CA LEU A 76 -30.58 0.67 -3.26
C LEU A 76 -31.00 0.17 -1.87
N HIS A 77 -31.36 -1.10 -1.76
CA HIS A 77 -31.74 -1.73 -0.50
C HIS A 77 -30.57 -1.74 0.48
N TRP A 78 -29.39 -2.21 0.04
CA TRP A 78 -28.19 -2.22 0.88
C TRP A 78 -27.78 -0.80 1.32
N LEU A 79 -27.81 0.17 0.39
CA LEU A 79 -27.54 1.57 0.72
C LEU A 79 -28.56 2.17 1.71
N ALA A 80 -29.82 1.77 1.65
CA ALA A 80 -30.87 2.22 2.56
C ALA A 80 -30.71 1.64 3.98
N GLY A 81 -30.03 0.49 4.13
CA GLY A 81 -29.69 -0.12 5.41
C GLY A 81 -28.56 0.60 6.16
N LEU A 82 -27.59 1.18 5.43
CA LEU A 82 -26.40 1.79 6.02
C LEU A 82 -26.65 2.84 7.11
N PRO A 83 -27.61 3.79 6.98
CA PRO A 83 -27.89 4.78 8.03
C PRO A 83 -28.39 4.16 9.35
N ARG A 84 -28.90 2.93 9.31
CA ARG A 84 -29.38 2.18 10.48
C ARG A 84 -28.29 1.27 11.07
N GLY A 85 -27.10 1.25 10.48
CA GLY A 85 -26.04 0.31 10.84
C GLY A 85 -26.27 -1.12 10.33
N ASP A 86 -27.21 -1.30 9.41
CA ASP A 86 -27.49 -2.59 8.79
C ASP A 86 -26.56 -2.79 7.59
N LEU A 87 -25.66 -3.78 7.70
CA LEU A 87 -24.71 -4.16 6.65
C LEU A 87 -25.20 -5.37 5.83
N GLY A 88 -26.41 -5.87 6.12
CA GLY A 88 -26.98 -7.08 5.55
C GLY A 88 -26.75 -8.32 6.41
N ILE A 89 -27.18 -9.46 5.86
CA ILE A 89 -27.13 -10.78 6.51
C ILE A 89 -26.06 -11.62 5.81
N SER A 90 -25.22 -12.28 6.59
CA SER A 90 -24.21 -13.22 6.08
C SER A 90 -24.88 -14.38 5.34
N TRP A 91 -24.37 -14.72 4.16
CA TRP A 91 -24.87 -15.86 3.38
C TRP A 91 -24.50 -17.21 3.99
N VAL A 92 -23.47 -17.22 4.83
CA VAL A 92 -22.91 -18.42 5.47
C VAL A 92 -23.47 -18.58 6.89
N SER A 93 -23.21 -17.62 7.78
CA SER A 93 -23.60 -17.70 9.19
C SER A 93 -25.08 -17.38 9.43
N ARG A 94 -25.74 -16.73 8.45
CA ARG A 94 -27.13 -16.23 8.55
C ARG A 94 -27.36 -15.25 9.69
N GLN A 95 -26.28 -14.66 10.20
CA GLN A 95 -26.31 -13.63 11.23
C GLN A 95 -26.15 -12.25 10.59
N PRO A 96 -26.57 -11.17 11.29
CA PRO A 96 -26.27 -9.81 10.87
C PRO A 96 -24.76 -9.59 10.75
N VAL A 97 -24.31 -8.97 9.65
CA VAL A 97 -22.89 -8.71 9.38
C VAL A 97 -22.31 -7.63 10.31
N GLY A 98 -23.15 -6.69 10.77
CA GLY A 98 -22.75 -5.53 11.59
C GLY A 98 -21.90 -5.89 12.82
N PRO A 99 -22.39 -6.74 13.74
CA PRO A 99 -21.65 -7.15 14.93
C PRO A 99 -20.32 -7.85 14.65
N GLU A 100 -20.27 -8.71 13.62
CA GLU A 100 -19.06 -9.43 13.22
C GLU A 100 -17.99 -8.46 12.71
N VAL A 101 -18.37 -7.54 11.82
CA VAL A 101 -17.50 -6.48 11.32
C VAL A 101 -17.05 -5.54 12.43
N ALA A 102 -17.91 -5.21 13.39
CA ALA A 102 -17.57 -4.36 14.53
C ALA A 102 -16.54 -5.02 15.46
N SER A 103 -16.67 -6.34 15.71
CA SER A 103 -15.69 -7.12 16.47
C SER A 103 -14.32 -7.12 15.76
N ALA A 104 -14.33 -7.45 14.47
CA ALA A 104 -13.13 -7.45 13.64
C ALA A 104 -12.45 -6.06 13.57
N LEU A 105 -13.25 -4.98 13.53
CA LEU A 105 -12.75 -3.60 13.58
C LEU A 105 -12.00 -3.32 14.89
N GLY A 106 -12.50 -3.80 16.03
CA GLY A 106 -11.82 -3.65 17.32
C GLY A 106 -10.44 -4.31 17.32
N VAL A 107 -10.34 -5.52 16.76
CA VAL A 107 -9.09 -6.26 16.62
C VAL A 107 -8.12 -5.52 15.69
N SER A 108 -8.54 -5.13 14.49
CA SER A 108 -7.68 -4.36 13.57
C SER A 108 -7.25 -3.01 14.14
N ALA A 109 -8.14 -2.32 14.87
CA ALA A 109 -7.81 -1.03 15.49
C ALA A 109 -6.78 -1.16 16.62
N THR A 110 -6.88 -2.20 17.44
CA THR A 110 -5.90 -2.47 18.50
C THR A 110 -4.53 -2.85 17.91
N LEU A 111 -4.50 -3.68 16.88
CA LEU A 111 -3.27 -3.99 16.14
C LEU A 111 -2.66 -2.73 15.49
N ALA A 112 -3.46 -1.94 14.77
CA ALA A 112 -2.99 -0.73 14.11
C ALA A 112 -2.48 0.33 15.11
N GLY A 113 -3.16 0.51 16.24
CA GLY A 113 -2.75 1.46 17.29
C GLY A 113 -1.45 1.06 17.99
N THR A 114 -1.26 -0.23 18.22
CA THR A 114 -0.03 -0.76 18.84
C THR A 114 1.14 -0.71 17.86
N ALA A 115 0.92 -1.07 16.59
CA ALA A 115 1.91 -0.90 15.52
C ALA A 115 2.28 0.59 15.29
N ALA A 116 1.31 1.49 15.33
CA ALA A 116 1.55 2.94 15.26
C ALA A 116 2.43 3.42 16.43
N THR A 117 2.21 2.89 17.62
CA THR A 117 3.04 3.20 18.80
C THR A 117 4.47 2.71 18.59
N VAL A 118 4.66 1.47 18.13
CA VAL A 118 5.99 0.93 17.76
C VAL A 118 6.66 1.83 16.71
N ALA A 119 5.92 2.23 15.67
CA ALA A 119 6.44 3.08 14.60
C ALA A 119 6.93 4.44 15.13
N VAL A 120 6.15 5.10 15.99
CA VAL A 120 6.51 6.39 16.60
C VAL A 120 7.73 6.25 17.51
N LEU A 121 7.77 5.22 18.36
CA LEU A 121 8.90 4.97 19.26
C LEU A 121 10.19 4.70 18.48
N LEU A 122 10.12 3.88 17.44
CA LEU A 122 11.27 3.56 16.59
C LEU A 122 11.74 4.80 15.83
N ALA A 123 10.82 5.60 15.28
CA ALA A 123 11.18 6.84 14.61
C ALA A 123 11.84 7.85 15.56
N ALA A 124 11.33 7.97 16.78
CA ALA A 124 11.94 8.79 17.82
C ALA A 124 13.35 8.29 18.17
N ALA A 125 13.55 6.98 18.33
CA ALA A 125 14.85 6.38 18.61
C ALA A 125 15.89 6.69 17.52
N VAL A 126 15.47 6.69 16.24
CA VAL A 126 16.34 6.99 15.10
C VAL A 126 16.68 8.49 14.97
N LEU A 127 15.73 9.37 15.29
CA LEU A 127 15.83 10.81 15.02
C LEU A 127 16.32 11.63 16.20
N LEU A 128 15.89 11.32 17.43
CA LEU A 128 16.19 12.14 18.62
C LEU A 128 17.70 12.34 18.87
N PRO A 129 18.57 11.32 18.73
CA PRO A 129 20.02 11.52 18.92
C PRO A 129 20.61 12.51 17.92
N GLY A 130 20.15 12.47 16.67
CA GLY A 130 20.57 13.38 15.61
C GLY A 130 20.05 14.80 15.83
N LEU A 131 18.77 14.94 16.23
CA LEU A 131 18.17 16.23 16.56
C LEU A 131 18.84 16.88 17.76
N TRP A 132 19.11 16.11 18.81
CA TRP A 132 19.82 16.61 19.99
C TRP A 132 21.20 17.16 19.60
N ARG A 133 21.93 16.46 18.72
CA ARG A 133 23.20 16.95 18.16
C ARG A 133 23.02 18.20 17.28
N ALA A 134 21.95 18.26 16.50
CA ALA A 134 21.61 19.42 15.67
C ALA A 134 21.33 20.67 16.51
N THR A 135 20.69 20.55 17.68
CA THR A 135 20.49 21.70 18.59
C THR A 135 21.82 22.31 19.07
N ARG A 136 22.89 21.49 19.16
CA ARG A 136 24.23 21.95 19.56
C ARG A 136 25.06 22.48 18.41
N THR A 137 24.98 21.83 17.25
CA THR A 137 25.91 22.06 16.13
C THR A 137 25.29 22.83 14.97
N GLY A 138 23.97 22.75 14.78
CA GLY A 138 23.26 23.25 13.60
C GLY A 138 23.55 22.45 12.33
N LYS A 139 24.20 21.29 12.48
CA LYS A 139 24.46 20.37 11.39
C LYS A 139 23.21 19.49 11.16
N PRO A 140 23.00 19.00 9.93
CA PRO A 140 21.90 18.08 9.63
C PRO A 140 22.01 16.80 10.47
N LEU A 141 20.90 16.06 10.57
CA LEU A 141 20.77 14.79 11.30
C LEU A 141 21.88 13.79 10.94
N GLY A 142 22.36 13.83 9.69
CA GLY A 142 23.48 13.06 9.21
C GLY A 142 23.07 11.80 8.45
N ARG A 143 24.03 11.22 7.72
CA ARG A 143 23.80 10.05 6.84
C ARG A 143 23.37 8.79 7.59
N THR A 144 23.73 8.66 8.86
CA THR A 144 23.45 7.46 9.67
C THR A 144 21.96 7.32 9.99
N SER A 145 21.30 8.37 10.46
CA SER A 145 19.85 8.33 10.76
C SER A 145 19.03 8.06 9.49
N GLY A 146 19.41 8.67 8.37
CA GLY A 146 18.77 8.40 7.07
C GLY A 146 18.99 6.96 6.57
N ALA A 147 20.19 6.39 6.76
CA ALA A 147 20.48 5.01 6.39
C ALA A 147 19.70 4.00 7.25
N VAL A 148 19.67 4.19 8.57
CA VAL A 148 18.90 3.32 9.49
C VAL A 148 17.41 3.41 9.19
N ALA A 149 16.86 4.62 9.02
CA ALA A 149 15.46 4.81 8.63
C ALA A 149 15.13 4.14 7.29
N GLY A 150 16.05 4.25 6.32
CA GLY A 150 15.94 3.61 5.01
C GLY A 150 15.93 2.09 5.09
N LEU A 151 16.80 1.48 5.91
CA LEU A 151 16.85 0.04 6.13
C LEU A 151 15.58 -0.48 6.80
N LEU A 152 15.16 0.15 7.91
CA LEU A 152 13.96 -0.26 8.64
C LEU A 152 12.72 -0.17 7.75
N GLY A 153 12.56 0.92 7.00
CA GLY A 153 11.42 1.13 6.11
C GLY A 153 11.51 0.41 4.76
N SER A 154 12.54 -0.42 4.55
CA SER A 154 12.71 -1.15 3.28
C SER A 154 12.18 -2.58 3.30
N LEU A 155 11.97 -3.17 4.47
CA LEU A 155 11.41 -4.52 4.54
C LEU A 155 9.88 -4.45 4.40
N PRO A 156 9.27 -5.26 3.52
CA PRO A 156 7.82 -5.41 3.48
C PRO A 156 7.32 -6.01 4.80
N GLU A 157 6.17 -5.55 5.29
CA GLU A 157 5.57 -5.96 6.56
C GLU A 157 5.29 -7.47 6.63
N PHE A 158 4.78 -8.08 5.56
CA PHE A 158 4.48 -9.51 5.51
C PHE A 158 5.74 -10.38 5.41
N VAL A 159 6.82 -9.83 4.86
CA VAL A 159 8.15 -10.47 4.88
C VAL A 159 8.72 -10.42 6.29
N LEU A 160 8.61 -9.28 6.97
CA LEU A 160 9.03 -9.17 8.36
C LEU A 160 8.18 -10.06 9.28
N ALA A 161 6.87 -10.19 9.02
CA ALA A 161 5.99 -11.13 9.71
C ALA A 161 6.50 -12.57 9.59
N ALA A 162 6.79 -13.02 8.36
CA ALA A 162 7.32 -14.36 8.11
C ALA A 162 8.68 -14.60 8.81
N LEU A 163 9.57 -13.61 8.82
CA LEU A 163 10.85 -13.70 9.53
C LEU A 163 10.67 -13.77 11.05
N LEU A 164 9.77 -12.95 11.61
CA LEU A 164 9.47 -12.94 13.04
C LEU A 164 8.84 -14.27 13.47
N LEU A 165 7.93 -14.82 12.67
CA LEU A 165 7.38 -16.16 12.89
C LEU A 165 8.48 -17.22 12.89
N ALA A 166 9.37 -17.20 11.90
CA ALA A 166 10.38 -18.24 11.73
C ALA A 166 11.44 -18.21 12.84
N VAL A 167 11.90 -17.00 13.19
CA VAL A 167 13.01 -16.83 14.13
C VAL A 167 12.51 -16.74 15.58
N VAL A 168 11.54 -15.86 15.86
CA VAL A 168 11.15 -15.56 17.23
C VAL A 168 10.12 -16.56 17.75
N ALA A 169 9.11 -16.88 16.94
CA ALA A 169 8.05 -17.80 17.36
C ALA A 169 8.49 -19.27 17.24
N VAL A 170 9.00 -19.69 16.08
CA VAL A 170 9.35 -21.09 15.83
C VAL A 170 10.73 -21.45 16.37
N HIS A 171 11.78 -20.74 15.97
CA HIS A 171 13.14 -21.13 16.35
C HIS A 171 13.47 -20.85 17.82
N TRP A 172 13.04 -19.70 18.37
CA TRP A 172 13.27 -19.36 19.76
C TRP A 172 12.14 -19.79 20.72
N GLY A 173 10.92 -20.00 20.23
CA GLY A 173 9.79 -20.39 21.08
C GLY A 173 9.35 -19.32 22.07
N TRP A 174 9.68 -18.04 21.83
CA TRP A 174 9.46 -16.97 22.81
C TRP A 174 8.03 -16.43 22.85
N LEU A 175 7.34 -16.48 21.71
CA LEU A 175 6.04 -15.84 21.49
C LEU A 175 5.17 -16.75 20.61
N PRO A 176 3.83 -16.62 20.69
CA PRO A 176 2.91 -17.47 19.94
C PRO A 176 3.05 -17.26 18.42
N THR A 177 2.79 -18.33 17.66
CA THR A 177 2.84 -18.34 16.19
C THR A 177 1.55 -17.79 15.56
N PHE A 178 0.38 -18.06 16.15
CA PHE A 178 -0.92 -17.68 15.58
C PHE A 178 -1.95 -17.32 16.65
N GLY A 179 -3.00 -16.63 16.22
CA GLY A 179 -4.21 -16.41 17.01
C GLY A 179 -4.26 -15.08 17.77
N TRP A 180 -5.36 -14.89 18.52
CA TRP A 180 -5.67 -13.64 19.21
C TRP A 180 -6.30 -13.90 20.60
N SER A 181 -5.53 -14.52 21.50
CA SER A 181 -5.97 -14.94 22.84
C SER A 181 -5.76 -13.88 23.94
N GLY A 182 -4.92 -12.87 23.69
CA GLY A 182 -4.55 -11.87 24.71
C GLY A 182 -3.35 -11.02 24.32
N VAL A 183 -2.80 -10.27 25.28
CA VAL A 183 -1.68 -9.33 25.06
C VAL A 183 -0.39 -10.00 24.61
N GLU A 184 -0.25 -11.30 24.86
CA GLU A 184 0.88 -12.13 24.42
C GLU A 184 0.94 -12.35 22.90
N SER A 185 -0.22 -12.30 22.22
CA SER A 185 -0.33 -12.44 20.76
C SER A 185 0.04 -11.15 20.01
N LEU A 186 0.13 -10.03 20.72
CA LEU A 186 0.30 -8.70 20.17
C LEU A 186 1.73 -8.33 19.69
N PRO A 187 2.84 -8.74 20.35
CA PRO A 187 4.15 -8.17 20.07
C PRO A 187 4.66 -8.47 18.65
N LEU A 188 4.54 -9.70 18.16
CA LEU A 188 5.06 -10.06 16.82
C LEU A 188 4.29 -9.34 15.69
N PRO A 189 2.94 -9.36 15.66
CA PRO A 189 2.18 -8.58 14.69
C PRO A 189 2.46 -7.07 14.76
N ALA A 190 2.54 -6.51 15.96
CA ALA A 190 2.81 -5.08 16.15
C ALA A 190 4.22 -4.69 15.68
N LEU A 191 5.23 -5.56 15.87
CA LEU A 191 6.58 -5.36 15.36
C LEU A 191 6.65 -5.52 13.84
N ALA A 192 5.98 -6.54 13.28
CA ALA A 192 5.92 -6.79 11.83
C ALA A 192 5.37 -5.58 11.07
N LEU A 193 4.32 -4.95 11.59
CA LEU A 193 3.69 -3.78 11.00
C LEU A 193 4.39 -2.46 11.38
N GLY A 194 4.80 -2.33 12.65
CA GLY A 194 5.32 -1.09 13.23
C GLY A 194 6.76 -0.77 12.86
N VAL A 195 7.64 -1.77 12.66
CA VAL A 195 9.05 -1.53 12.33
C VAL A 195 9.23 -0.90 10.94
N PRO A 196 8.63 -1.43 9.86
CA PRO A 196 8.69 -0.79 8.55
C PRO A 196 8.06 0.60 8.54
N ALA A 197 6.90 0.74 9.19
CA ALA A 197 6.22 2.02 9.32
C ALA A 197 7.05 3.05 10.10
N GLY A 198 7.75 2.63 11.16
CA GLY A 198 8.65 3.48 11.93
C GLY A 198 9.86 3.94 11.12
N GLY A 199 10.43 3.07 10.28
CA GLY A 199 11.47 3.44 9.32
C GLY A 199 10.99 4.45 8.28
N LEU A 200 9.82 4.23 7.70
CA LEU A 200 9.19 5.17 6.75
C LEU A 200 8.86 6.51 7.41
N LEU A 201 8.36 6.48 8.66
CA LEU A 201 8.09 7.66 9.48
C LEU A 201 9.36 8.46 9.76
N ALA A 202 10.41 7.79 10.26
CA ALA A 202 11.71 8.38 10.53
C ALA A 202 12.27 9.04 9.27
N ARG A 203 12.17 8.35 8.13
CA ARG A 203 12.65 8.85 6.85
C ARG A 203 11.86 10.06 6.38
N ALA A 204 10.53 10.01 6.43
CA ALA A 204 9.66 11.11 6.04
C ALA A 204 9.95 12.38 6.86
N LEU A 205 10.12 12.22 8.18
CA LEU A 205 10.47 13.31 9.08
C LEU A 205 11.90 13.80 8.88
N SER A 206 12.88 12.92 8.63
CA SER A 206 14.29 13.30 8.49
C SER A 206 14.51 14.36 7.39
N GLY A 207 13.86 14.20 6.23
CA GLY A 207 13.99 15.16 5.12
C GLY A 207 13.41 16.54 5.47
N GLY A 208 12.26 16.58 6.16
CA GLY A 208 11.65 17.84 6.60
C GLY A 208 12.45 18.50 7.73
N LEU A 209 13.00 17.71 8.65
CA LEU A 209 13.80 18.18 9.77
C LEU A 209 15.16 18.74 9.30
N ASP A 210 15.83 18.10 8.34
CA ASP A 210 17.08 18.63 7.78
C ASP A 210 16.88 19.99 7.10
N ALA A 211 15.78 20.14 6.34
CA ALA A 211 15.41 21.43 5.76
C ALA A 211 15.12 22.48 6.85
N THR A 212 14.41 22.07 7.92
CA THR A 212 14.07 22.94 9.05
C THR A 212 15.33 23.39 9.81
N ILE A 213 16.28 22.49 10.05
CA ILE A 213 17.54 22.79 10.75
C ILE A 213 18.35 23.86 9.99
N ALA A 214 18.27 23.87 8.67
CA ALA A 214 18.96 24.84 7.81
C ALA A 214 18.33 26.25 7.85
N GLU A 215 17.11 26.40 8.37
CA GLU A 215 16.39 27.67 8.38
C GLU A 215 17.11 28.74 9.24
N PRO A 216 17.09 30.03 8.83
CA PRO A 216 17.81 31.09 9.54
C PRO A 216 17.41 31.26 11.01
N TRP A 217 16.13 31.07 11.36
CA TRP A 217 15.65 31.26 12.73
C TRP A 217 16.31 30.29 13.72
N VAL A 218 16.72 29.09 13.28
CA VAL A 218 17.42 28.11 14.13
C VAL A 218 18.76 28.67 14.59
N ARG A 219 19.48 29.35 13.70
CA ARG A 219 20.75 30.02 14.03
C ARG A 219 20.51 31.19 14.98
N THR A 220 19.48 31.99 14.73
CA THR A 220 19.11 33.13 15.59
C THR A 220 18.72 32.70 17.00
N TRP A 221 17.91 31.65 17.16
CA TRP A 221 17.52 31.13 18.47
C TRP A 221 18.72 30.60 19.25
N ARG A 222 19.63 29.89 18.57
CA ARG A 222 20.86 29.41 19.20
C ARG A 222 21.78 30.56 19.62
N ALA A 223 21.89 31.61 18.82
CA ALA A 223 22.70 32.80 19.15
C ALA A 223 22.12 33.58 20.34
N ASN A 224 20.79 33.62 20.49
CA ASN A 224 20.10 34.27 21.60
C ASN A 224 20.03 33.43 22.89
N GLY A 225 20.72 32.29 22.95
CA GLY A 225 20.82 31.50 24.19
C GLY A 225 19.57 30.69 24.56
N PHE A 226 18.65 30.45 23.62
CA PHE A 226 17.49 29.57 23.89
C PHE A 226 17.96 28.16 24.29
N SER A 227 17.27 27.56 25.26
CA SER A 227 17.64 26.25 25.80
C SER A 227 17.47 25.14 24.75
N ARG A 228 18.29 24.07 24.86
CA ARG A 228 18.24 22.94 23.92
C ARG A 228 16.86 22.28 23.82
N PRO A 229 16.11 22.07 24.91
CA PRO A 229 14.75 21.52 24.83
C PRO A 229 13.78 22.43 24.06
N GLN A 230 13.90 23.75 24.20
CA GLN A 230 13.07 24.70 23.46
C GLN A 230 13.35 24.65 21.96
N VAL A 231 14.62 24.62 21.56
CA VAL A 231 15.02 24.49 20.15
C VAL A 231 14.58 23.13 19.60
N LEU A 232 14.76 22.04 20.36
CA LEU A 232 14.31 20.70 19.96
C LEU A 232 12.80 20.65 19.71
N LEU A 233 12.00 21.15 20.64
CA LEU A 233 10.54 21.16 20.53
C LEU A 233 10.09 22.01 19.32
N ALA A 234 10.75 23.15 19.08
CA ALA A 234 10.48 24.00 17.92
C ALA A 234 10.79 23.28 16.59
N LEU A 235 11.95 22.61 16.50
CA LEU A 235 12.32 21.80 15.34
C LEU A 235 11.31 20.67 15.09
N LEU A 236 10.92 19.94 16.13
CA LEU A 236 9.94 18.85 16.03
C LEU A 236 8.58 19.35 15.57
N ARG A 237 8.06 20.42 16.19
CA ARG A 237 6.76 21.00 15.81
C ARG A 237 6.75 21.45 14.35
N ARG A 238 7.82 22.12 13.91
CA ARG A 238 7.96 22.59 12.53
C ARG A 238 8.13 21.43 11.54
N GLY A 239 9.00 20.46 11.85
CA GLY A 239 9.25 19.29 11.01
C GLY A 239 8.01 18.41 10.86
N ILE A 240 7.27 18.17 11.95
CA ILE A 240 6.00 17.44 11.92
C ILE A 240 5.01 18.19 11.04
N ALA A 241 4.82 19.51 11.25
CA ALA A 241 3.87 20.32 10.47
C ALA A 241 4.12 20.24 8.95
N VAL A 242 5.39 20.22 8.54
CA VAL A 242 5.80 20.05 7.14
C VAL A 242 5.53 18.63 6.63
N ALA A 243 5.69 17.61 7.48
CA ALA A 243 5.55 16.20 7.10
C ALA A 243 4.13 15.65 7.16
N ILE A 244 3.14 16.39 7.71
CA ILE A 244 1.77 15.88 7.92
C ILE A 244 1.19 15.17 6.70
N PRO A 245 1.22 15.71 5.46
CA PRO A 245 0.63 15.01 4.32
C PRO A 245 1.18 13.58 4.12
N GLN A 246 2.48 13.39 4.36
CA GLN A 246 3.15 12.10 4.29
C GLN A 246 2.80 11.21 5.49
N LEU A 247 2.67 11.78 6.69
CA LEU A 247 2.23 11.06 7.89
C LEU A 247 0.83 10.48 7.69
N VAL A 248 -0.09 11.28 7.16
CA VAL A 248 -1.47 10.86 6.90
C VAL A 248 -1.50 9.69 5.93
N LEU A 249 -0.77 9.79 4.81
CA LEU A 249 -0.70 8.70 3.85
C LEU A 249 -0.07 7.44 4.43
N LEU A 250 0.92 7.57 5.32
CA LEU A 250 1.53 6.44 6.03
C LEU A 250 0.51 5.71 6.91
N PHE A 251 -0.25 6.44 7.74
CA PHE A 251 -1.24 5.84 8.63
C PHE A 251 -2.44 5.26 7.88
N VAL A 252 -2.85 5.84 6.76
CA VAL A 252 -3.84 5.22 5.88
C VAL A 252 -3.28 3.94 5.24
N GLY A 253 -2.01 3.96 4.83
CA GLY A 253 -1.30 2.79 4.31
C GLY A 253 -1.29 1.62 5.29
N LEU A 254 -1.04 1.91 6.58
CA LEU A 254 -1.02 0.91 7.66
C LEU A 254 -2.28 0.04 7.73
N LEU A 255 -3.44 0.57 7.37
CA LEU A 255 -4.69 -0.22 7.35
C LEU A 255 -4.65 -1.32 6.29
N GLY A 256 -4.12 -1.00 5.12
CA GLY A 256 -3.97 -1.96 4.04
C GLY A 256 -2.90 -3.00 4.34
N SER A 257 -1.79 -2.57 4.93
CA SER A 257 -0.70 -3.48 5.32
C SER A 257 -1.07 -4.36 6.51
N ALA A 258 -1.94 -3.89 7.41
CA ALA A 258 -2.46 -4.70 8.52
C ALA A 258 -3.14 -5.98 8.03
N VAL A 259 -3.85 -5.95 6.90
CA VAL A 259 -4.50 -7.13 6.30
C VAL A 259 -3.52 -8.29 6.08
N THR A 260 -2.32 -7.98 5.60
CA THR A 260 -1.28 -9.02 5.35
C THR A 260 -0.72 -9.60 6.65
N VAL A 261 -0.59 -8.77 7.68
CA VAL A 261 -0.12 -9.19 9.01
C VAL A 261 -1.21 -10.00 9.72
N GLU A 262 -2.48 -9.59 9.59
CA GLU A 262 -3.62 -10.34 10.11
C GLU A 262 -3.67 -11.74 9.51
N ALA A 263 -3.51 -11.86 8.19
CA ALA A 263 -3.45 -13.15 7.53
C ALA A 263 -2.24 -14.00 7.95
N ALA A 264 -1.06 -13.39 8.06
CA ALA A 264 0.16 -14.11 8.45
C ALA A 264 0.08 -14.74 9.85
N PHE A 265 -0.57 -14.05 10.79
CA PHE A 265 -0.71 -14.47 12.19
C PHE A 265 -2.10 -15.08 12.51
N ALA A 266 -2.97 -15.26 11.51
CA ALA A 266 -4.35 -15.71 11.68
C ALA A 266 -5.14 -14.90 12.73
N ILE A 267 -5.01 -13.56 12.66
CA ILE A 267 -5.69 -12.62 13.56
C ILE A 267 -7.10 -12.35 13.00
N PRO A 268 -8.16 -12.45 13.81
CA PRO A 268 -9.55 -12.21 13.38
C PRO A 268 -9.85 -10.70 13.25
N GLY A 269 -9.04 -10.00 12.45
CA GLY A 269 -9.25 -8.60 12.09
C GLY A 269 -10.10 -8.44 10.83
N LEU A 270 -10.37 -7.20 10.44
CA LEU A 270 -11.17 -6.84 9.26
C LEU A 270 -10.62 -7.40 7.96
N GLY A 271 -9.29 -7.43 7.81
CA GLY A 271 -8.64 -7.92 6.62
C GLY A 271 -8.80 -9.43 6.46
N GLN A 272 -8.53 -10.17 7.54
CA GLN A 272 -8.71 -11.62 7.54
C GLN A 272 -10.19 -12.00 7.41
N THR A 273 -11.10 -11.31 8.11
CA THR A 273 -12.55 -11.55 8.00
C THR A 273 -13.05 -11.31 6.57
N ALA A 274 -12.55 -10.26 5.90
CA ALA A 274 -12.85 -10.02 4.49
C ALA A 274 -12.32 -11.14 3.58
N LEU A 275 -11.13 -11.67 3.87
CA LEU A 275 -10.54 -12.78 3.12
C LEU A 275 -11.33 -14.08 3.33
N ASP A 276 -11.71 -14.39 4.57
CA ASP A 276 -12.53 -15.56 4.90
C ASP A 276 -13.91 -15.47 4.25
N GLY A 277 -14.53 -14.28 4.27
CA GLY A 277 -15.77 -14.01 3.54
C GLY A 277 -15.62 -14.19 2.03
N LEU A 278 -14.49 -13.78 1.46
CA LEU A 278 -14.21 -13.99 0.03
C LEU A 278 -14.06 -15.48 -0.30
N LEU A 279 -13.27 -16.22 0.49
CA LEU A 279 -13.02 -17.64 0.27
C LEU A 279 -14.30 -18.47 0.44
N SER A 280 -15.17 -18.08 1.36
CA SER A 280 -16.50 -18.68 1.57
C SER A 280 -17.61 -18.09 0.69
N GLN A 281 -17.27 -17.18 -0.24
CA GLN A 281 -18.20 -16.44 -1.10
C GLN A 281 -19.35 -15.73 -0.36
N ASP A 282 -19.12 -15.33 0.88
CA ASP A 282 -20.02 -14.50 1.69
C ASP A 282 -19.89 -13.02 1.34
N LEU A 283 -20.50 -12.62 0.22
CA LEU A 283 -20.32 -11.28 -0.32
C LEU A 283 -20.82 -10.15 0.61
N PRO A 284 -21.93 -10.28 1.37
CA PRO A 284 -22.32 -9.26 2.35
C PRO A 284 -21.24 -8.99 3.40
N LEU A 285 -20.57 -10.04 3.91
CA LEU A 285 -19.47 -9.89 4.85
C LEU A 285 -18.30 -9.13 4.21
N VAL A 286 -17.92 -9.49 2.98
CA VAL A 286 -16.88 -8.78 2.22
C VAL A 286 -17.25 -7.31 2.00
N GLN A 287 -18.50 -7.01 1.62
CA GLN A 287 -18.99 -5.64 1.43
C GLN A 287 -18.87 -4.82 2.73
N GLY A 288 -19.29 -5.39 3.86
CA GLY A 288 -19.21 -4.77 5.18
C GLY A 288 -17.77 -4.45 5.58
N CYS A 289 -16.87 -5.42 5.49
CA CYS A 289 -15.45 -5.21 5.81
C CYS A 289 -14.80 -4.17 4.90
N VAL A 290 -15.00 -4.27 3.57
CA VAL A 290 -14.44 -3.34 2.60
C VAL A 290 -14.96 -1.92 2.82
N LEU A 291 -16.26 -1.75 3.08
CA LEU A 291 -16.85 -0.45 3.40
C LEU A 291 -16.18 0.18 4.63
N VAL A 292 -16.07 -0.58 5.73
CA VAL A 292 -15.47 -0.08 6.98
C VAL A 292 -14.00 0.30 6.78
N LEU A 293 -13.23 -0.52 6.05
CA LEU A 293 -11.82 -0.21 5.74
C LEU A 293 -11.67 1.07 4.91
N ILE A 294 -12.56 1.29 3.93
CA ILE A 294 -12.60 2.52 3.13
C ILE A 294 -12.97 3.72 4.01
N LEU A 295 -14.01 3.61 4.83
CA LEU A 295 -14.44 4.69 5.73
C LEU A 295 -13.35 5.07 6.73
N LEU A 296 -12.62 4.08 7.25
CA LEU A 296 -11.53 4.31 8.20
C LEU A 296 -10.33 4.99 7.52
N GLY A 297 -9.97 4.59 6.29
CA GLY A 297 -8.96 5.28 5.49
C GLY A 297 -9.35 6.73 5.16
N LEU A 298 -10.60 6.97 4.77
CA LEU A 298 -11.12 8.32 4.53
C LEU A 298 -11.15 9.17 5.81
N GLY A 299 -11.53 8.57 6.94
CA GLY A 299 -11.58 9.21 8.26
C GLY A 299 -10.19 9.65 8.72
N LEU A 300 -9.20 8.76 8.67
CA LEU A 300 -7.79 9.09 8.98
C LEU A 300 -7.24 10.16 8.02
N GLY A 301 -7.55 10.05 6.73
CA GLY A 301 -7.23 11.06 5.72
C GLY A 301 -7.78 12.44 6.08
N GLY A 302 -9.07 12.49 6.43
CA GLY A 302 -9.78 13.70 6.83
C GLY A 302 -9.24 14.32 8.12
N ALA A 303 -9.07 13.52 9.18
CA ALA A 303 -8.50 13.95 10.44
C ALA A 303 -7.10 14.52 10.26
N GLY A 304 -6.29 13.86 9.43
CA GLY A 304 -4.96 14.30 9.03
C GLY A 304 -4.94 15.68 8.36
N MET A 305 -5.85 15.92 7.43
CA MET A 305 -6.00 17.23 6.79
C MET A 305 -6.45 18.33 7.77
N LEU A 306 -7.35 18.01 8.71
CA LEU A 306 -7.78 18.93 9.76
C LEU A 306 -6.62 19.29 10.70
N ALA A 307 -5.83 18.29 11.12
CA ALA A 307 -4.63 18.50 11.92
C ALA A 307 -3.60 19.37 11.18
N HIS A 308 -3.42 19.17 9.87
CA HIS A 308 -2.57 20.01 9.03
C HIS A 308 -2.99 21.48 9.06
N ARG A 309 -4.30 21.75 8.90
CA ARG A 309 -4.85 23.10 8.95
C ARG A 309 -4.71 23.73 10.34
N ALA A 310 -4.96 22.97 11.40
CA ALA A 310 -4.82 23.44 12.77
C ALA A 310 -3.37 23.78 13.13
N LEU A 311 -2.40 22.95 12.71
CA LEU A 311 -0.98 23.15 13.03
C LEU A 311 -0.34 24.30 12.25
N LEU A 312 -0.79 24.59 11.03
CA LEU A 312 -0.28 25.69 10.21
C LEU A 312 -0.99 27.04 10.45
N GLY A 313 -2.15 27.05 11.13
CA GLY A 313 -2.92 28.27 11.43
C GLY A 313 -3.41 29.01 10.16
N SER A 314 -3.85 30.26 10.33
CA SER A 314 -4.30 31.15 9.24
C SER A 314 -3.16 31.78 8.41
N VAL A 315 -1.89 31.47 8.73
CA VAL A 315 -0.69 32.14 8.19
C VAL A 315 -0.37 31.70 6.75
N LEU A 316 -1.11 30.77 6.17
CA LEU A 316 -0.91 30.29 4.79
C LEU A 316 -1.51 31.18 3.69
N HIS A 317 -1.99 32.38 4.00
CA HIS A 317 -2.50 33.29 2.96
C HIS A 317 -1.48 34.30 2.43
N THR A 318 -0.31 34.46 3.06
CA THR A 318 0.58 35.61 2.75
C THR A 318 2.07 35.31 2.60
N ALA A 319 2.57 34.15 3.04
CA ALA A 319 3.99 33.84 2.88
C ALA A 319 4.19 32.84 1.73
N GLU A 320 4.84 33.28 0.65
CA GLU A 320 5.57 32.38 -0.24
C GLU A 320 6.57 31.61 0.64
N VAL A 321 6.24 30.37 1.01
CA VAL A 321 7.20 29.48 1.64
C VAL A 321 8.33 29.34 0.63
N PRO A 322 9.56 29.81 0.94
CA PRO A 322 10.68 29.68 0.01
C PRO A 322 10.78 28.21 -0.39
N ALA A 323 10.82 27.95 -1.69
CA ALA A 323 11.00 26.59 -2.18
C ALA A 323 12.22 26.00 -1.45
N ALA A 324 12.03 24.88 -0.76
CA ALA A 324 13.13 24.20 -0.09
C ALA A 324 14.25 24.03 -1.12
N ILE A 325 15.43 24.59 -0.83
CA ILE A 325 16.58 24.47 -1.72
C ILE A 325 16.81 22.97 -1.90
N PRO A 326 16.76 22.43 -3.12
CA PRO A 326 16.94 21.00 -3.34
C PRO A 326 18.33 20.64 -2.81
N VAL A 327 18.36 19.90 -1.70
CA VAL A 327 19.61 19.37 -1.17
C VAL A 327 20.06 18.29 -2.15
N SER A 328 21.14 18.57 -2.88
CA SER A 328 21.76 17.58 -3.78
C SER A 328 22.13 16.35 -2.97
N GLN A 329 21.36 15.27 -3.13
CA GLN A 329 21.68 14.01 -2.48
C GLN A 329 22.84 13.35 -3.25
N PRO A 330 23.85 12.82 -2.53
CA PRO A 330 25.01 12.20 -3.15
C PRO A 330 24.58 11.00 -4.03
N ASN A 331 25.29 10.79 -5.13
CA ASN A 331 25.08 9.66 -6.03
C ASN A 331 25.38 8.34 -5.30
N SER A 332 24.33 7.63 -4.85
CA SER A 332 24.48 6.35 -4.18
C SER A 332 24.54 5.23 -5.22
N LYS A 333 25.59 4.40 -5.15
CA LYS A 333 25.71 3.18 -5.97
C LYS A 333 24.84 2.02 -5.45
N LEU A 334 24.23 2.18 -4.27
CA LEU A 334 23.45 1.15 -3.59
C LEU A 334 22.34 0.51 -4.45
N PRO A 335 21.46 1.26 -5.15
CA PRO A 335 20.41 0.63 -5.95
C PRO A 335 20.98 -0.26 -7.08
N ALA A 336 22.11 0.15 -7.69
CA ALA A 336 22.77 -0.66 -8.70
C ALA A 336 23.35 -1.95 -8.08
N VAL A 337 23.99 -1.85 -6.91
CA VAL A 337 24.52 -3.02 -6.19
C VAL A 337 23.41 -4.00 -5.83
N LEU A 338 22.28 -3.52 -5.29
CA LEU A 338 21.14 -4.36 -4.93
C LEU A 338 20.52 -5.04 -6.17
N ALA A 339 20.42 -4.33 -7.28
CA ALA A 339 19.89 -4.88 -8.54
C ALA A 339 20.83 -5.95 -9.12
N VAL A 340 22.15 -5.71 -9.08
CA VAL A 340 23.15 -6.71 -9.50
C VAL A 340 23.11 -7.93 -8.60
N LEU A 341 23.04 -7.75 -7.28
CA LEU A 341 22.93 -8.86 -6.33
C LEU A 341 21.68 -9.70 -6.60
N LEU A 342 20.52 -9.06 -6.76
CA LEU A 342 19.29 -9.75 -7.11
C LEU A 342 19.43 -10.51 -8.44
N GLY A 343 20.00 -9.87 -9.45
CA GLY A 343 20.26 -10.49 -10.76
C GLY A 343 21.19 -11.71 -10.66
N LEU A 344 22.25 -11.65 -9.87
CA LEU A 344 23.16 -12.77 -9.65
C LEU A 344 22.48 -13.98 -9.00
N ILE A 345 21.60 -13.74 -8.00
CA ILE A 345 20.85 -14.82 -7.35
C ILE A 345 19.87 -15.46 -8.34
N VAL A 346 19.16 -14.65 -9.13
CA VAL A 346 18.27 -15.16 -10.19
C VAL A 346 19.06 -15.97 -11.22
N LEU A 347 20.19 -15.45 -11.71
CA LEU A 347 21.04 -16.16 -12.67
C LEU A 347 21.57 -17.50 -12.12
N ALA A 348 21.86 -17.59 -10.82
CA ALA A 348 22.35 -18.81 -10.20
C ALA A 348 21.33 -19.95 -10.19
N GLY A 349 20.03 -19.66 -10.19
CA GLY A 349 18.98 -20.70 -10.22
C GLY A 349 18.41 -20.98 -11.61
N LEU A 350 18.66 -20.13 -12.63
CA LEU A 350 18.17 -20.37 -14.01
C LEU A 350 18.54 -21.73 -14.62
N PRO A 351 19.74 -22.30 -14.39
CA PRO A 351 20.11 -23.60 -14.97
C PRO A 351 19.36 -24.79 -14.36
N ARG A 352 18.64 -24.60 -13.24
CA ARG A 352 17.96 -25.67 -12.49
C ARG A 352 16.50 -25.77 -12.93
N ASP A 353 15.94 -26.98 -12.93
CA ASP A 353 14.52 -27.19 -13.16
C ASP A 353 13.72 -26.90 -11.89
N GLY A 354 12.88 -25.86 -11.93
CA GLY A 354 12.02 -25.46 -10.82
C GLY A 354 10.64 -26.11 -10.82
N SER A 355 10.31 -26.90 -11.84
CA SER A 355 8.99 -27.49 -12.04
C SER A 355 8.92 -28.98 -11.69
N SER A 356 10.05 -29.68 -11.74
CA SER A 356 10.15 -31.11 -11.43
C SER A 356 9.75 -31.40 -9.98
N VAL A 357 8.76 -32.27 -9.81
CA VAL A 357 8.25 -32.70 -8.51
C VAL A 357 8.94 -34.00 -8.08
N LEU A 358 9.71 -33.95 -6.99
CA LEU A 358 10.42 -35.09 -6.41
C LEU A 358 9.90 -35.39 -5.00
N LEU A 359 8.86 -36.22 -4.90
CA LEU A 359 8.18 -36.51 -3.63
C LEU A 359 9.10 -37.12 -2.56
N THR A 360 10.17 -37.81 -2.97
CA THR A 360 11.20 -38.38 -2.08
C THR A 360 12.03 -37.31 -1.37
N GLU A 361 12.13 -36.12 -1.94
CA GLU A 361 12.92 -35.01 -1.43
C GLU A 361 12.03 -33.91 -0.83
N ARG A 362 10.80 -34.25 -0.41
CA ARG A 362 9.87 -33.29 0.19
C ARG A 362 10.46 -32.65 1.44
N LEU A 363 10.47 -31.31 1.48
CA LEU A 363 10.99 -30.52 2.60
C LEU A 363 12.43 -30.91 2.98
N ALA A 364 13.27 -31.27 2.01
CA ALA A 364 14.69 -31.49 2.23
C ALA A 364 15.41 -30.18 2.63
N ALA A 365 16.34 -30.32 3.57
CA ALA A 365 17.20 -29.23 4.03
C ALA A 365 18.17 -28.76 2.94
N PRO A 366 18.74 -27.54 3.06
CA PRO A 366 19.75 -27.05 2.14
C PRO A 366 20.92 -28.03 1.97
N SER A 367 21.26 -28.33 0.71
CA SER A 367 22.32 -29.27 0.32
C SER A 367 23.05 -28.77 -0.93
N ALA A 368 24.11 -29.47 -1.34
CA ALA A 368 24.82 -29.13 -2.58
C ALA A 368 23.93 -29.28 -3.83
N ALA A 369 23.00 -30.25 -3.80
CA ALA A 369 22.00 -30.43 -4.86
C ALA A 369 20.95 -29.31 -4.84
N HIS A 370 20.47 -28.97 -3.64
CA HIS A 370 19.44 -27.95 -3.41
C HIS A 370 19.95 -26.85 -2.47
N PRO A 371 20.61 -25.78 -2.96
CA PRO A 371 21.28 -24.79 -2.11
C PRO A 371 20.35 -24.04 -1.14
N LEU A 372 19.07 -23.91 -1.47
CA LEU A 372 18.04 -23.33 -0.60
C LEU A 372 17.07 -24.39 -0.05
N GLY A 373 17.35 -25.67 -0.27
CA GLY A 373 16.45 -26.78 0.03
C GLY A 373 15.30 -26.90 -0.97
N THR A 374 14.31 -27.71 -0.61
CA THR A 374 13.15 -28.02 -1.46
C THR A 374 11.82 -27.66 -0.77
N ASP A 375 10.78 -27.43 -1.56
CA ASP A 375 9.44 -27.11 -1.06
C ASP A 375 8.64 -28.34 -0.57
N ALA A 376 7.36 -28.10 -0.24
CA ALA A 376 6.43 -29.11 0.27
C ALA A 376 6.08 -30.24 -0.70
N VAL A 377 6.49 -30.13 -1.97
CA VAL A 377 6.32 -31.17 -2.99
C VAL A 377 7.68 -31.62 -3.55
N GLY A 378 8.79 -31.17 -2.96
CA GLY A 378 10.15 -31.56 -3.34
C GLY A 378 10.71 -30.81 -4.56
N ARG A 379 10.21 -29.60 -4.88
CA ARG A 379 10.79 -28.76 -5.94
C ARG A 379 11.92 -27.89 -5.37
N ASP A 380 12.98 -27.66 -6.14
CA ASP A 380 14.11 -26.82 -5.73
C ASP A 380 13.70 -25.34 -5.54
N ILE A 381 13.95 -24.79 -4.35
CA ILE A 381 13.53 -23.42 -4.00
C ILE A 381 14.32 -22.35 -4.77
N LEU A 382 15.61 -22.57 -5.07
CA LEU A 382 16.44 -21.62 -5.81
C LEU A 382 16.04 -21.57 -7.31
N ALA A 383 15.71 -22.73 -7.87
CA ALA A 383 15.15 -22.85 -9.22
C ALA A 383 13.79 -22.15 -9.31
N ARG A 384 12.90 -22.43 -8.35
CA ARG A 384 11.60 -21.75 -8.23
C ARG A 384 11.76 -20.24 -8.08
N PHE A 385 12.63 -19.77 -7.17
CA PHE A 385 12.94 -18.36 -7.00
C PHE A 385 13.30 -17.68 -8.33
N SER A 386 14.13 -18.34 -9.13
CA SER A 386 14.63 -17.80 -10.40
C SER A 386 13.56 -17.80 -11.49
N SER A 387 12.79 -18.88 -11.62
CA SER A 387 11.61 -18.93 -12.51
C SER A 387 10.52 -17.92 -12.11
N GLY A 388 10.39 -17.68 -10.80
CA GLY A 388 9.48 -16.73 -10.19
C GLY A 388 9.80 -15.27 -10.49
N ALA A 389 11.06 -14.95 -10.78
CA ALA A 389 11.49 -13.59 -11.07
C ALA A 389 10.73 -12.99 -12.26
N LEU A 390 10.40 -13.79 -13.28
CA LEU A 390 9.60 -13.33 -14.42
C LEU A 390 8.15 -13.01 -14.00
N LEU A 391 7.55 -13.85 -13.17
CA LEU A 391 6.18 -13.65 -12.67
C LEU A 391 6.10 -12.46 -11.71
N SER A 392 7.07 -12.27 -10.82
CA SER A 392 7.05 -11.19 -9.84
C SER A 392 7.55 -9.85 -10.41
N ILE A 393 8.72 -9.83 -11.07
CA ILE A 393 9.31 -8.59 -11.60
C ILE A 393 8.72 -8.24 -12.98
N GLY A 394 8.54 -9.23 -13.86
CA GLY A 394 8.03 -9.01 -15.22
C GLY A 394 6.60 -8.45 -15.22
N THR A 395 5.71 -9.00 -14.39
CA THR A 395 4.36 -8.43 -14.23
C THR A 395 4.39 -7.03 -13.66
N ALA A 396 5.26 -6.76 -12.67
CA ALA A 396 5.41 -5.43 -12.11
C ALA A 396 5.91 -4.41 -13.14
N VAL A 397 6.80 -4.80 -14.06
CA VAL A 397 7.24 -3.94 -15.18
C VAL A 397 6.07 -3.64 -16.11
N LEU A 398 5.28 -4.65 -16.48
CA LEU A 398 4.10 -4.47 -17.33
C LEU A 398 3.06 -3.55 -16.68
N VAL A 399 2.73 -3.80 -15.41
CA VAL A 399 1.84 -2.96 -14.61
C VAL A 399 2.37 -1.52 -14.53
N SER A 400 3.67 -1.34 -14.35
CA SER A 400 4.29 -0.01 -14.30
C SER A 400 4.23 0.72 -15.65
N ALA A 401 4.35 -0.01 -16.76
CA ALA A 401 4.20 0.53 -18.11
C ALA A 401 2.75 0.99 -18.38
N VAL A 402 1.76 0.18 -17.99
CA VAL A 402 0.33 0.56 -18.10
C VAL A 402 0.03 1.77 -17.22
N CYS A 403 0.52 1.78 -15.98
CA CYS A 403 0.39 2.91 -15.07
C CYS A 403 1.04 4.19 -15.61
N LEU A 404 2.20 4.08 -16.27
CA LEU A 404 2.87 5.21 -16.92
C LEU A 404 2.00 5.77 -18.06
N LEU A 405 1.43 4.90 -18.89
CA LEU A 405 0.56 5.31 -19.99
C LEU A 405 -0.68 6.05 -19.47
N ILE A 406 -1.42 5.44 -18.55
CA ILE A 406 -2.61 6.05 -17.94
C ILE A 406 -2.23 7.35 -17.22
N GLY A 407 -1.12 7.33 -16.46
CA GLY A 407 -0.60 8.47 -15.73
C GLY A 407 -0.29 9.66 -16.64
N LEU A 408 0.39 9.43 -17.75
CA LEU A 408 0.68 10.46 -18.75
C LEU A 408 -0.59 10.99 -19.42
N LEU A 409 -1.51 10.10 -19.83
CA LEU A 409 -2.76 10.50 -20.47
C LEU A 409 -3.60 11.39 -19.55
N VAL A 410 -3.84 10.96 -18.32
CA VAL A 410 -4.62 11.71 -17.33
C VAL A 410 -3.90 12.99 -16.89
N GLY A 411 -2.58 12.90 -16.64
CA GLY A 411 -1.77 14.04 -16.20
C GLY A 411 -1.65 15.15 -17.24
N LEU A 412 -1.42 14.80 -18.51
CA LEU A 412 -1.34 15.77 -19.61
C LEU A 412 -2.71 16.34 -19.99
N ALA A 413 -3.79 15.57 -19.88
CA ALA A 413 -5.14 16.06 -20.09
C ALA A 413 -5.56 17.09 -19.04
N SER A 414 -5.06 16.97 -17.80
CA SER A 414 -5.37 17.91 -16.73
C SER A 414 -4.82 19.31 -17.01
N ARG A 415 -5.69 20.33 -16.94
CA ARG A 415 -5.34 21.74 -17.16
C ARG A 415 -5.06 22.52 -15.87
N ARG A 416 -5.20 21.90 -14.70
CA ARG A 416 -5.17 22.57 -13.40
C ARG A 416 -4.18 21.88 -12.47
N GLY A 417 -3.48 22.65 -11.63
CA GLY A 417 -2.55 22.12 -10.62
C GLY A 417 -3.20 21.75 -9.28
N ARG A 418 -4.54 21.70 -9.19
CA ARG A 418 -5.27 21.39 -7.95
C ARG A 418 -5.59 19.90 -7.82
N ALA A 419 -5.75 19.46 -6.57
CA ALA A 419 -6.20 18.12 -6.24
C ALA A 419 -7.53 17.78 -6.94
N GLY A 420 -7.66 16.55 -7.43
CA GLY A 420 -8.86 16.02 -8.08
C GLY A 420 -9.20 14.62 -7.58
N ALA A 421 -10.18 13.97 -8.22
CA ALA A 421 -10.58 12.58 -7.94
C ALA A 421 -9.42 11.56 -7.73
N PRO A 422 -8.30 11.63 -8.49
CA PRO A 422 -7.19 10.71 -8.28
C PRO A 422 -6.56 10.82 -6.88
N ASP A 423 -6.54 12.03 -6.29
CA ASP A 423 -5.93 12.24 -4.98
C ASP A 423 -6.72 11.55 -3.84
N VAL A 424 -8.03 11.28 -4.04
CA VAL A 424 -8.87 10.49 -3.11
C VAL A 424 -8.64 8.99 -3.29
N LEU A 425 -8.60 8.52 -4.53
CA LEU A 425 -8.36 7.12 -4.84
C LEU A 425 -6.96 6.65 -4.40
N ASN A 426 -5.99 7.58 -4.31
CA ASN A 426 -4.65 7.28 -3.77
C ASN A 426 -4.66 6.84 -2.30
N ALA A 427 -5.74 7.13 -1.57
CA ALA A 427 -5.90 6.71 -0.18
C ALA A 427 -6.37 5.26 -0.05
N LEU A 428 -6.81 4.62 -1.14
CA LEU A 428 -7.25 3.23 -1.12
C LEU A 428 -6.04 2.30 -1.21
N PRO A 429 -5.80 1.43 -0.21
CA PRO A 429 -4.78 0.40 -0.33
C PRO A 429 -5.07 -0.56 -1.50
N PRO A 430 -4.04 -0.97 -2.28
CA PRO A 430 -4.21 -1.92 -3.36
C PRO A 430 -4.83 -3.25 -2.93
N VAL A 431 -4.62 -3.66 -1.67
CA VAL A 431 -5.22 -4.86 -1.08
C VAL A 431 -6.75 -4.78 -1.07
N LEU A 432 -7.33 -3.64 -0.69
CA LEU A 432 -8.80 -3.48 -0.69
C LEU A 432 -9.38 -3.58 -2.10
N VAL A 433 -8.71 -2.96 -3.06
CA VAL A 433 -9.09 -3.07 -4.48
C VAL A 433 -8.94 -4.52 -4.96
N GLY A 434 -7.90 -5.22 -4.50
CA GLY A 434 -7.67 -6.63 -4.77
C GLY A 434 -8.80 -7.52 -4.26
N ILE A 435 -9.27 -7.31 -3.03
CA ILE A 435 -10.41 -8.04 -2.46
C ILE A 435 -11.66 -7.83 -3.31
N VAL A 436 -11.96 -6.59 -3.70
CA VAL A 436 -13.12 -6.27 -4.56
C VAL A 436 -13.02 -6.93 -5.93
N ILE A 437 -11.86 -6.87 -6.56
CA ILE A 437 -11.63 -7.51 -7.87
C ILE A 437 -11.71 -9.04 -7.75
N ALA A 438 -11.15 -9.63 -6.70
CA ALA A 438 -11.20 -11.06 -6.47
C ALA A 438 -12.62 -11.55 -6.16
N ALA A 439 -13.41 -10.77 -5.42
CA ALA A 439 -14.82 -11.06 -5.17
C ALA A 439 -15.66 -11.01 -6.45
N ALA A 440 -15.38 -10.07 -7.35
CA ALA A 440 -16.13 -9.89 -8.59
C ALA A 440 -15.73 -10.89 -9.69
N PHE A 441 -14.43 -11.13 -9.87
CA PHE A 441 -13.88 -11.84 -11.04
C PHE A 441 -13.08 -13.10 -10.70
N GLY A 442 -12.95 -13.45 -9.41
CA GLY A 442 -12.09 -14.53 -8.92
C GLY A 442 -10.66 -14.08 -8.64
N SER A 443 -9.93 -14.86 -7.84
CA SER A 443 -8.51 -14.64 -7.57
C SER A 443 -7.64 -15.04 -8.76
N GLY A 444 -6.51 -14.34 -8.93
CA GLY A 444 -5.60 -14.59 -10.04
C GLY A 444 -4.58 -13.48 -10.22
N LEU A 445 -3.44 -13.83 -10.83
CA LEU A 445 -2.36 -12.86 -11.09
C LEU A 445 -2.82 -11.67 -11.94
N PHE A 446 -3.74 -11.91 -12.88
CA PHE A 446 -4.34 -10.86 -13.70
C PHE A 446 -5.24 -9.92 -12.87
N GLY A 447 -6.07 -10.46 -11.98
CA GLY A 447 -6.90 -9.67 -11.06
C GLY A 447 -6.03 -8.83 -10.11
N ALA A 448 -4.97 -9.42 -9.56
CA ALA A 448 -3.99 -8.69 -8.75
C ALA A 448 -3.28 -7.59 -9.54
N ALA A 449 -2.89 -7.84 -10.79
CA ALA A 449 -2.32 -6.82 -11.66
C ALA A 449 -3.29 -5.66 -11.92
N ILE A 450 -4.57 -5.93 -12.17
CA ILE A 450 -5.62 -4.90 -12.32
C ILE A 450 -5.74 -4.07 -11.04
N ALA A 451 -5.82 -4.71 -9.87
CA ALA A 451 -5.93 -4.02 -8.59
C ALA A 451 -4.75 -3.06 -8.36
N VAL A 452 -3.53 -3.51 -8.65
CA VAL A 452 -2.33 -2.66 -8.57
C VAL A 452 -2.35 -1.56 -9.63
N VAL A 453 -2.83 -1.81 -10.86
CA VAL A 453 -2.99 -0.76 -11.88
C VAL A 453 -3.94 0.32 -11.40
N LEU A 454 -5.12 -0.03 -10.89
CA LEU A 454 -6.19 0.92 -10.51
C LEU A 454 -5.75 1.99 -9.50
N VAL A 455 -4.83 1.65 -8.60
CA VAL A 455 -4.21 2.58 -7.65
C VAL A 455 -2.87 3.10 -8.18
N GLY A 456 -2.17 2.26 -8.93
CA GLY A 456 -0.80 2.44 -9.39
C GLY A 456 -0.59 3.61 -10.35
N TRP A 457 -1.56 3.99 -11.18
CA TRP A 457 -1.36 5.09 -12.12
C TRP A 457 -1.41 6.49 -11.45
N ILE A 458 -1.99 6.58 -10.25
CA ILE A 458 -2.37 7.85 -9.61
C ILE A 458 -1.15 8.74 -9.29
N PRO A 459 -0.11 8.27 -8.56
CA PRO A 459 1.07 9.11 -8.31
C PRO A 459 1.79 9.56 -9.60
N LEU A 460 1.72 8.76 -10.67
CA LEU A 460 2.29 9.13 -11.97
C LEU A 460 1.47 10.22 -12.66
N ALA A 461 0.14 10.14 -12.59
CA ALA A 461 -0.75 11.20 -13.08
C ALA A 461 -0.56 12.52 -12.33
N VAL A 462 -0.43 12.47 -11.01
CA VAL A 462 -0.17 13.67 -10.19
C VAL A 462 1.17 14.29 -10.56
N HIS A 463 2.22 13.50 -10.72
CA HIS A 463 3.54 13.98 -11.13
C HIS A 463 3.52 14.58 -12.55
N ALA A 464 2.93 13.86 -13.51
CA ALA A 464 2.76 14.32 -14.89
C ALA A 464 1.96 15.64 -14.96
N ARG A 465 0.87 15.76 -14.18
CA ARG A 465 0.06 16.98 -14.06
C ARG A 465 0.89 18.16 -13.58
N THR A 466 1.66 17.98 -12.50
CA THR A 466 2.49 19.04 -11.92
C THR A 466 3.52 19.56 -12.93
N LEU A 467 4.23 18.65 -13.61
CA LEU A 467 5.19 19.01 -14.64
C LEU A 467 4.54 19.64 -15.86
N ALA A 468 3.36 19.17 -16.28
CA ALA A 468 2.63 19.74 -17.40
C ALA A 468 2.16 21.17 -17.12
N VAL A 469 1.70 21.45 -15.90
CA VAL A 469 1.31 22.81 -15.48
C VAL A 469 2.53 23.74 -15.44
N GLN A 470 3.66 23.27 -14.89
CA GLN A 470 4.91 24.02 -14.87
C GLN A 470 5.42 24.32 -16.28
N ALA A 471 5.42 23.32 -17.17
CA ALA A 471 5.85 23.48 -18.56
C ALA A 471 4.95 24.47 -19.32
N ARG A 472 3.62 24.44 -19.10
CA ARG A 472 2.69 25.41 -19.71
C ARG A 472 2.89 26.85 -19.23
N GLY A 473 3.38 27.04 -18.00
CA GLY A 473 3.71 28.35 -17.45
C GLY A 473 4.99 28.96 -18.03
N SER A 474 5.81 28.17 -18.72
CA SER A 474 7.10 28.62 -19.25
C SER A 474 6.99 29.62 -20.40
N GLY A 475 8.02 30.47 -20.54
CA GLY A 475 8.07 31.49 -21.60
C GLY A 475 7.99 30.91 -23.01
N TYR A 476 8.62 29.76 -23.26
CA TYR A 476 8.63 29.14 -24.59
C TYR A 476 7.25 28.58 -25.00
N VAL A 477 6.47 28.01 -24.07
CA VAL A 477 5.10 27.56 -24.38
C VAL A 477 4.16 28.75 -24.61
N ARG A 478 4.31 29.82 -23.83
CA ARG A 478 3.53 31.05 -24.02
C ARG A 478 3.85 31.69 -25.37
N ALA A 479 5.12 31.79 -25.75
CA ALA A 479 5.55 32.30 -27.05
C ALA A 479 4.98 31.46 -28.22
N ALA A 480 5.06 30.13 -28.15
CA ALA A 480 4.49 29.25 -29.17
C ALA A 480 2.96 29.41 -29.29
N THR A 481 2.26 29.63 -28.17
CA THR A 481 0.81 29.87 -28.17
C THR A 481 0.46 31.20 -28.83
N LEU A 482 1.22 32.27 -28.55
CA LEU A 482 1.07 33.58 -29.19
C LEU A 482 1.42 33.54 -30.68
N GLY A 483 2.35 32.69 -31.08
CA GLY A 483 2.69 32.41 -32.48
C GLY A 483 1.69 31.54 -33.25
N GLY A 484 0.51 31.23 -32.68
CA GLY A 484 -0.55 30.49 -33.36
C GLY A 484 -0.42 28.97 -33.37
N ALA A 485 0.49 28.39 -32.58
CA ALA A 485 0.67 26.94 -32.55
C ALA A 485 -0.57 26.20 -32.05
N ARG A 486 -0.98 25.14 -32.77
CA ARG A 486 -2.13 24.30 -32.40
C ARG A 486 -1.82 23.47 -31.15
N ARG A 487 -2.86 23.16 -30.36
CA ARG A 487 -2.74 22.41 -29.08
C ARG A 487 -1.98 21.08 -29.21
N GLY A 488 -2.25 20.30 -30.26
CA GLY A 488 -1.57 19.02 -30.50
C GLY A 488 -0.08 19.18 -30.82
N TRP A 489 0.29 20.28 -31.50
CA TRP A 489 1.69 20.60 -31.79
C TRP A 489 2.44 20.97 -30.50
N ILE A 490 1.85 21.84 -29.66
CA ILE A 490 2.40 22.20 -28.35
C ILE A 490 2.55 20.96 -27.46
N LEU A 491 1.55 20.07 -27.46
CA LEU A 491 1.58 18.82 -26.71
C LEU A 491 2.75 17.93 -27.15
N ARG A 492 2.89 17.66 -28.46
CA ARG A 492 3.90 16.73 -28.98
C ARG A 492 5.32 17.31 -28.98
N ARG A 493 5.48 18.61 -29.24
CA ARG A 493 6.79 19.25 -29.43
C ARG A 493 7.37 19.85 -28.14
N HIS A 494 6.52 20.32 -27.23
CA HIS A 494 6.98 20.99 -26.01
C HIS A 494 6.63 20.22 -24.74
N LEU A 495 5.37 19.80 -24.55
CA LEU A 495 4.95 19.21 -23.27
C LEU A 495 5.37 17.75 -23.09
N LEU A 496 5.13 16.88 -24.07
CA LEU A 496 5.46 15.46 -23.95
C LEU A 496 6.98 15.24 -23.79
N PRO A 497 7.86 15.88 -24.59
CA PRO A 497 9.31 15.72 -24.42
C PRO A 497 9.85 16.26 -23.09
N SER A 498 9.19 17.27 -22.49
CA SER A 498 9.61 17.82 -21.19
C SER A 498 9.11 16.99 -20.01
N VAL A 499 7.92 16.40 -20.10
CA VAL A 499 7.26 15.67 -19.02
C VAL A 499 7.68 14.19 -19.02
N PHE A 500 7.73 13.54 -20.18
CA PHE A 500 7.93 12.09 -20.30
C PHE A 500 9.19 11.57 -19.58
N PRO A 501 10.40 12.15 -19.74
CA PRO A 501 11.61 11.60 -19.12
C PRO A 501 11.54 11.56 -17.59
N GLN A 502 10.91 12.55 -16.97
CA GLN A 502 10.77 12.62 -15.51
C GLN A 502 9.74 11.62 -14.99
N VAL A 503 8.60 11.52 -15.67
CA VAL A 503 7.55 10.54 -15.31
C VAL A 503 8.01 9.11 -15.57
N LEU A 504 8.78 8.86 -16.64
CA LEU A 504 9.39 7.56 -16.90
C LEU A 504 10.34 7.15 -15.78
N ARG A 505 11.22 8.05 -15.32
CA ARG A 505 12.08 7.79 -14.16
C ARG A 505 11.26 7.44 -12.92
N HIS A 506 10.20 8.20 -12.64
CA HIS A 506 9.29 7.91 -11.54
C HIS A 506 8.61 6.54 -11.70
N ALA A 507 8.20 6.15 -12.91
CA ALA A 507 7.62 4.83 -13.17
C ALA A 507 8.63 3.70 -12.90
N VAL A 508 9.90 3.86 -13.27
CA VAL A 508 10.97 2.89 -12.97
C VAL A 508 11.17 2.71 -11.46
N VAL A 509 11.16 3.81 -10.68
CA VAL A 509 11.24 3.76 -9.19
C VAL A 509 10.07 2.98 -8.59
N ARG A 510 8.95 2.90 -9.30
CA ARG A 510 7.74 2.23 -8.84
C ARG A 510 7.65 0.76 -9.19
N VAL A 511 8.51 0.24 -10.06
CA VAL A 511 8.53 -1.19 -10.38
C VAL A 511 8.66 -2.06 -9.11
N PRO A 512 9.62 -1.82 -8.19
CA PRO A 512 9.70 -2.65 -6.98
C PRO A 512 8.50 -2.48 -6.05
N HIS A 513 7.91 -1.28 -5.98
CA HIS A 513 6.69 -1.05 -5.19
C HIS A 513 5.48 -1.82 -5.75
N ASN A 514 5.33 -1.84 -7.07
CA ASN A 514 4.26 -2.57 -7.72
C ASN A 514 4.48 -4.09 -7.61
N ALA A 515 5.73 -4.56 -7.68
CA ALA A 515 6.08 -5.96 -7.44
C ALA A 515 5.70 -6.40 -6.03
N LEU A 516 6.02 -5.58 -5.01
CA LEU A 516 5.61 -5.84 -3.63
C LEU A 516 4.10 -5.83 -3.45
N GLY A 517 3.36 -4.98 -4.16
CA GLY A 517 1.90 -4.98 -4.15
C GLY A 517 1.29 -6.25 -4.75
N ILE A 518 1.84 -6.75 -5.86
CA ILE A 518 1.42 -8.02 -6.49
C ILE A 518 1.77 -9.20 -5.57
N ALA A 519 2.96 -9.19 -4.97
CA ALA A 519 3.39 -10.22 -4.03
C ALA A 519 2.52 -10.20 -2.76
N ALA A 520 2.14 -9.04 -2.23
CA ALA A 520 1.23 -8.94 -1.08
C ALA A 520 -0.16 -9.51 -1.40
N LEU A 521 -0.71 -9.25 -2.59
CA LEU A 521 -1.96 -9.84 -3.04
C LEU A 521 -1.85 -11.36 -3.24
N SER A 522 -0.74 -11.83 -3.80
CA SER A 522 -0.48 -13.27 -3.98
C SER A 522 -0.24 -13.98 -2.65
N PHE A 523 0.39 -13.31 -1.70
CA PHE A 523 0.56 -13.78 -0.32
C PHE A 523 -0.80 -13.94 0.39
N LEU A 524 -1.75 -13.04 0.13
CA LEU A 524 -3.13 -13.13 0.60
C LEU A 524 -3.99 -14.16 -0.16
N GLY A 525 -3.45 -14.88 -1.14
CA GLY A 525 -4.22 -15.80 -1.99
C GLY A 525 -5.12 -15.12 -3.04
N LEU A 526 -5.01 -13.80 -3.20
CA LEU A 526 -5.76 -13.00 -4.18
C LEU A 526 -5.06 -12.89 -5.55
N GLY A 527 -3.78 -13.24 -5.59
CA GLY A 527 -2.92 -13.09 -6.76
C GLY A 527 -2.60 -14.41 -7.46
N ALA A 528 -1.32 -14.70 -7.63
CA ALA A 528 -0.90 -15.90 -8.36
C ALA A 528 -1.40 -17.19 -7.69
N PRO A 529 -1.65 -18.26 -8.46
CA PRO A 529 -2.04 -19.56 -7.92
C PRO A 529 -1.03 -20.10 -6.88
N HIS A 530 -1.52 -20.88 -5.93
CA HIS A 530 -0.71 -21.42 -4.81
C HIS A 530 0.46 -22.31 -5.24
N ASP A 531 0.38 -22.94 -6.41
CA ASP A 531 1.45 -23.78 -6.96
C ASP A 531 2.48 -22.98 -7.79
N SER A 532 2.24 -21.69 -8.03
CA SER A 532 3.06 -20.82 -8.86
C SER A 532 4.38 -20.43 -8.19
N ALA A 533 5.39 -20.11 -9.01
CA ALA A 533 6.69 -19.64 -8.53
C ALA A 533 6.70 -18.14 -8.16
N GLU A 534 5.55 -17.46 -8.11
CA GLU A 534 5.49 -16.06 -7.69
C GLU A 534 5.93 -15.93 -6.22
N TRP A 535 6.79 -14.96 -5.91
CA TRP A 535 7.47 -14.90 -4.61
C TRP A 535 6.53 -14.68 -3.42
N GLY A 536 5.43 -13.94 -3.58
CA GLY A 536 4.39 -13.79 -2.57
C GLY A 536 3.64 -15.09 -2.31
N ALA A 537 3.23 -15.80 -3.38
CA ALA A 537 2.58 -17.11 -3.27
C ALA A 537 3.52 -18.17 -2.63
N MET A 538 4.80 -18.19 -3.02
CA MET A 538 5.81 -19.06 -2.41
C MET A 538 5.98 -18.79 -0.92
N LEU A 539 5.96 -17.52 -0.51
CA LEU A 539 6.07 -17.16 0.91
C LEU A 539 4.85 -17.62 1.70
N ALA A 540 3.63 -17.40 1.18
CA ALA A 540 2.40 -17.85 1.82
C ALA A 540 2.36 -19.37 2.01
N GLN A 541 2.75 -20.13 0.97
CA GLN A 541 2.84 -21.59 1.05
C GLN A 541 3.83 -22.04 2.15
N SER A 542 4.96 -21.33 2.28
CA SER A 542 6.02 -21.69 3.22
C SER A 542 5.63 -21.50 4.69
N LEU A 543 4.69 -20.57 4.99
CA LEU A 543 4.21 -20.35 6.36
C LEU A 543 3.54 -21.60 6.96
N GLY A 544 2.83 -22.39 6.15
CA GLY A 544 2.19 -23.64 6.60
C GLY A 544 3.17 -24.75 6.98
N TYR A 545 4.46 -24.62 6.64
CA TYR A 545 5.50 -25.61 6.91
C TYR A 545 6.62 -25.07 7.80
N LEU A 546 6.43 -23.91 8.41
CA LEU A 546 7.48 -23.17 9.08
C LEU A 546 8.11 -23.93 10.27
N GLU A 547 7.29 -24.65 11.04
CA GLU A 547 7.75 -25.49 12.15
C GLU A 547 8.61 -26.67 11.69
N ARG A 548 8.33 -27.20 10.49
CA ARG A 548 9.01 -28.40 9.95
C ARG A 548 10.22 -28.06 9.10
N ALA A 549 10.15 -26.98 8.32
CA ALA A 549 11.14 -26.61 7.33
C ALA A 549 11.27 -25.08 7.23
N PRO A 550 11.87 -24.41 8.25
CA PRO A 550 11.93 -22.95 8.31
C PRO A 550 12.79 -22.33 7.19
N TRP A 551 13.69 -23.08 6.55
CA TRP A 551 14.48 -22.60 5.41
C TRP A 551 13.64 -22.31 4.15
N THR A 552 12.42 -22.85 4.07
CA THR A 552 11.56 -22.70 2.88
C THR A 552 11.20 -21.25 2.56
N ILE A 553 11.13 -20.38 3.57
CA ILE A 553 10.85 -18.95 3.39
C ILE A 553 12.04 -18.17 2.81
N ALA A 554 13.26 -18.72 2.85
CA ALA A 554 14.49 -17.95 2.62
C ALA A 554 14.53 -17.35 1.21
N GLY A 555 14.25 -18.15 0.18
CA GLY A 555 14.20 -17.70 -1.22
C GLY A 555 13.27 -16.51 -1.44
N PRO A 556 11.95 -16.65 -1.23
CA PRO A 556 11.01 -15.55 -1.45
C PRO A 556 11.28 -14.33 -0.55
N THR A 557 11.68 -14.55 0.71
CA THR A 557 12.04 -13.47 1.65
C THR A 557 13.22 -12.65 1.13
N ILE A 558 14.28 -13.29 0.65
CA ILE A 558 15.45 -12.59 0.10
C ILE A 558 15.05 -11.72 -1.10
N GLY A 559 14.27 -12.27 -2.04
CA GLY A 559 13.84 -11.53 -3.23
C GLY A 559 12.99 -10.32 -2.89
N LEU A 560 11.99 -10.49 -2.03
CA LEU A 560 11.09 -9.43 -1.62
C LEU A 560 11.78 -8.37 -0.75
N ALA A 561 12.70 -8.77 0.14
CA ALA A 561 13.52 -7.84 0.92
C ALA A 561 14.43 -7.00 0.01
N LEU A 562 15.09 -7.62 -0.98
CA LEU A 562 15.91 -6.90 -1.95
C LEU A 562 15.09 -5.93 -2.81
N LEU A 563 13.89 -6.31 -3.24
CA LEU A 563 12.96 -5.40 -3.92
C LEU A 563 12.53 -4.23 -3.03
N GLY A 564 12.25 -4.47 -1.76
CA GLY A 564 11.93 -3.42 -0.80
C GLY A 564 13.09 -2.45 -0.55
N MET A 565 14.32 -2.97 -0.44
CA MET A 565 15.55 -2.16 -0.37
C MET A 565 15.80 -1.36 -1.65
N LEU A 566 15.51 -1.91 -2.83
CA LEU A 566 15.53 -1.19 -4.10
C LEU A 566 14.51 -0.06 -4.13
N ALA A 567 13.25 -0.34 -3.78
CA ALA A 567 12.18 0.66 -3.64
C ALA A 567 12.60 1.81 -2.71
N GLY A 568 13.19 1.48 -1.57
CA GLY A 568 13.65 2.43 -0.57
C GLY A 568 14.82 3.29 -1.06
N SER A 569 15.83 2.69 -1.69
CA SER A 569 17.08 3.38 -2.06
C SER A 569 16.94 4.33 -3.25
N ILE A 570 16.12 4.00 -4.25
CA ILE A 570 16.01 4.78 -5.50
C ILE A 570 15.40 6.18 -5.28
N ARG A 571 14.51 6.34 -4.29
CA ARG A 571 13.93 7.66 -3.93
C ARG A 571 14.96 8.65 -3.34
N GLY A 572 16.13 8.18 -2.91
CA GLY A 572 17.23 9.02 -2.40
C GLY A 572 18.19 9.54 -3.48
N THR A 573 18.02 9.13 -4.73
CA THR A 573 18.93 9.52 -5.81
C THR A 573 18.20 10.42 -6.81
N ARG A 574 18.48 11.74 -6.73
CA ARG A 574 18.10 12.81 -7.67
C ARG A 574 16.60 13.02 -7.89
N ASN A 575 16.05 14.05 -7.23
CA ASN A 575 15.00 14.90 -7.81
C ASN A 575 15.60 16.23 -8.23
#